data_AF-A0A2H1JYJ8-F1
#
_entry.id   AF-A0A2H1JYJ8-F1
#
_cell.length_a   1.000
_cell.length_b   1.000
_cell.length_c   1.000
_cell.angle_alpha   90.00
_cell.angle_beta   90.00
_cell.angle_gamma   90.00
#
_symmetry.space_group_name_H-M   'P 1'
#
loop_
_entity.id
_entity.type
_entity.pdbx_description
1 polymer ?
#
loop_
_entity_poly.entity_id
_entity_poly.type
_entity_poly.pdbx_seq_one_letter_code
_entity_poly.pdbx_strand_id
1 'polypeptide(L)'
;MSENSFQTETTAKAADSGANASARFRERQSQAGGGVVDHERVALLAGKAVKALTDIVEEEQVSYEEYNALKAWLIKVGEDGEWPLFLDVWIEHAVEEVANQDREGTKGTIEGPYYLDGSPEVEWNGTIDMRPDEPGTPFMFKGQVTSTTGEPIPGAKLELWHADNLGFYSQFAPGLPEWNLRGTFVANEDGEYEIHTIRPAPYQIPTEGACGQLIEAAGWHAWRPAHLHFKVHAPGHKLITSQLYFPGDPHNDDDIASAVKPELLLEPKDNPDAEGEMTIYNFVLDPEG
;
A
#
# COMPACT_ATOMS: atom_id res chain seq x y z
N MET A 1 2.98 30.86 -17.30
CA MET A 1 3.85 29.83 -17.89
C MET A 1 2.93 28.77 -18.47
N SER A 2 3.29 28.17 -19.60
CA SER A 2 2.38 27.55 -20.58
C SER A 2 1.57 26.34 -20.10
N GLU A 3 0.31 26.27 -20.54
CA GLU A 3 -0.72 25.21 -20.40
C GLU A 3 -0.33 23.79 -20.87
N ASN A 4 0.95 23.52 -21.17
CA ASN A 4 1.42 22.26 -21.77
C ASN A 4 2.27 21.37 -20.85
N SER A 5 2.42 21.70 -19.56
CA SER A 5 3.27 20.91 -18.64
C SER A 5 2.64 19.61 -18.15
N PHE A 6 1.31 19.50 -18.16
CA PHE A 6 0.57 18.41 -17.51
C PHE A 6 0.29 17.21 -18.43
N GLN A 7 0.46 17.36 -19.74
CA GLN A 7 0.21 16.28 -20.71
C GLN A 7 1.44 15.43 -21.04
N THR A 8 2.58 15.73 -20.42
CA THR A 8 3.81 14.95 -20.55
C THR A 8 4.19 14.32 -19.22
N GLU A 9 3.23 13.68 -18.55
CA GLU A 9 3.56 12.55 -17.70
C GLU A 9 3.93 11.39 -18.63
N THR A 10 5.23 11.14 -18.73
CA THR A 10 5.77 9.99 -19.48
C THR A 10 5.20 8.71 -18.90
N THR A 11 4.80 7.78 -19.78
CA THR A 11 4.25 6.48 -19.40
C THR A 11 5.21 5.77 -18.44
N ALA A 12 4.81 5.60 -17.17
CA ALA A 12 5.56 4.82 -16.21
C ALA A 12 5.63 3.37 -16.71
N LYS A 13 6.83 2.83 -16.89
CA LYS A 13 6.99 1.43 -17.31
C LYS A 13 6.94 0.53 -16.08
N ALA A 14 6.19 -0.57 -16.19
CA ALA A 14 6.12 -1.63 -15.17
C ALA A 14 7.51 -2.02 -14.65
N ALA A 15 8.44 -2.26 -15.57
CA ALA A 15 9.83 -2.63 -15.26
C ALA A 15 10.58 -1.58 -14.41
N ASP A 16 10.34 -0.28 -14.63
CA ASP A 16 11.01 0.78 -13.87
C ASP A 16 10.45 0.85 -12.44
N SER A 17 9.13 0.76 -12.29
CA SER A 17 8.47 0.70 -10.97
C SER A 17 8.85 -0.58 -10.20
N GLY A 18 8.83 -1.74 -10.85
CA GLY A 18 9.21 -3.02 -10.26
C GLY A 18 10.68 -3.06 -9.84
N ALA A 19 11.59 -2.60 -10.71
CA ALA A 19 13.01 -2.48 -10.38
C ALA A 19 13.25 -1.57 -9.17
N ASN A 20 12.55 -0.45 -9.07
CA ASN A 20 12.62 0.45 -7.91
C ASN A 20 12.10 -0.24 -6.63
N ALA A 21 10.95 -0.91 -6.68
CA ALA A 21 10.42 -1.66 -5.54
C ALA A 21 11.39 -2.76 -5.07
N SER A 22 11.95 -3.53 -6.01
CA SER A 22 12.96 -4.55 -5.74
C SER A 22 14.25 -4.00 -5.15
N ALA A 23 14.72 -2.85 -5.63
CA ALA A 23 15.92 -2.19 -5.11
C ALA A 23 15.69 -1.72 -3.66
N ARG A 24 14.53 -1.10 -3.39
CA ARG A 24 14.14 -0.64 -2.04
C ARG A 24 13.95 -1.80 -1.07
N PHE A 25 13.32 -2.89 -1.51
CA PHE A 25 13.20 -4.09 -0.68
C PHE A 25 14.58 -4.63 -0.24
N ARG A 26 15.55 -4.70 -1.16
CA ARG A 26 16.93 -5.11 -0.85
C ARG A 26 17.64 -4.16 0.12
N GLU A 27 17.44 -2.85 -0.03
CA GLU A 27 17.99 -1.84 0.89
C GLU A 27 17.46 -2.07 2.32
N ARG A 28 16.14 -2.22 2.49
CA ARG A 28 15.51 -2.50 3.79
C ARG A 28 16.01 -3.80 4.41
N GLN A 29 16.11 -4.87 3.63
CA GLN A 29 16.63 -6.15 4.10
C GLN A 29 18.09 -6.06 4.56
N SER A 30 18.93 -5.25 3.90
CA SER A 30 20.33 -5.09 4.30
C SER A 30 20.51 -4.38 5.65
N GLN A 31 19.49 -3.60 6.06
CA GLN A 31 19.47 -2.89 7.34
C GLN A 31 18.84 -3.75 8.46
N ALA A 32 17.92 -4.65 8.12
CA ALA A 32 17.39 -5.65 9.05
C ALA A 32 18.45 -6.74 9.32
N GLY A 33 19.06 -6.71 10.51
CA GLY A 33 20.10 -7.68 10.90
C GLY A 33 19.66 -9.14 10.72
N GLY A 34 20.60 -10.02 10.32
CA GLY A 34 20.31 -11.43 10.06
C GLY A 34 19.82 -12.17 11.31
N GLY A 35 18.54 -12.55 11.31
CA GLY A 35 17.92 -13.36 12.36
C GLY A 35 18.45 -14.80 12.40
N VAL A 36 18.24 -15.48 13.53
CA VAL A 36 18.48 -16.92 13.64
C VAL A 36 17.44 -17.66 12.79
N VAL A 37 17.88 -18.47 11.83
CA VAL A 37 17.00 -19.28 11.00
C VAL A 37 16.58 -20.54 11.76
N ASP A 38 15.28 -20.68 12.02
CA ASP A 38 14.70 -21.93 12.51
C ASP A 38 14.60 -22.94 11.37
N HIS A 39 15.59 -23.83 11.28
CA HIS A 39 15.66 -24.84 10.22
C HIS A 39 14.49 -25.83 10.25
N GLU A 40 13.92 -26.16 11.40
CA GLU A 40 12.77 -27.08 11.49
C GLU A 40 11.51 -26.40 10.94
N ARG A 41 11.29 -25.13 11.31
CA ARG A 41 10.19 -24.33 10.77
C ARG A 41 10.31 -24.16 9.26
N VAL A 42 11.51 -23.89 8.74
CA VAL A 42 11.76 -23.78 7.30
C VAL A 42 11.48 -25.10 6.60
N ALA A 43 11.96 -26.23 7.12
CA ALA A 43 11.72 -27.54 6.52
C ALA A 43 10.21 -27.87 6.45
N LEU A 44 9.45 -27.54 7.50
CA LEU A 44 8.00 -27.71 7.53
C LEU A 44 7.31 -26.87 6.44
N LEU A 45 7.66 -25.58 6.30
CA LEU A 45 7.04 -24.70 5.31
C LEU A 45 7.41 -25.09 3.88
N ALA A 46 8.69 -25.33 3.62
CA ALA A 46 9.16 -25.73 2.30
C ALA A 46 8.50 -27.05 1.87
N GLY A 47 8.43 -28.03 2.77
CA GLY A 47 7.76 -29.31 2.49
C GLY A 47 6.29 -29.13 2.14
N LYS A 48 5.55 -28.30 2.89
CA LYS A 48 4.13 -28.01 2.60
C LYS A 48 3.93 -27.25 1.29
N ALA A 49 4.75 -26.23 1.02
CA ALA A 49 4.66 -25.45 -0.21
C ALA A 49 4.94 -26.30 -1.45
N VAL A 50 6.02 -27.10 -1.42
CA VAL A 50 6.35 -28.03 -2.51
C VAL A 50 5.23 -29.05 -2.71
N LYS A 51 4.69 -29.64 -1.63
CA LYS A 51 3.59 -30.58 -1.72
C LYS A 51 2.35 -29.95 -2.35
N ALA A 52 1.95 -28.76 -1.91
CA ALA A 52 0.80 -28.05 -2.48
C ALA A 52 0.96 -27.78 -3.99
N LEU A 53 2.15 -27.39 -4.43
CA LEU A 53 2.44 -27.19 -5.85
C LEU A 53 2.41 -28.50 -6.65
N THR A 54 2.96 -29.60 -6.10
CA THR A 54 2.89 -30.90 -6.78
C THR A 54 1.48 -31.46 -6.83
N ASP A 55 0.66 -31.17 -5.82
CA ASP A 55 -0.74 -31.59 -5.78
C ASP A 55 -1.53 -30.91 -6.88
N ILE A 56 -1.34 -29.60 -7.08
CA ILE A 56 -1.95 -28.87 -8.20
C ILE A 56 -1.55 -29.50 -9.56
N VAL A 57 -0.28 -29.87 -9.72
CA VAL A 57 0.20 -30.52 -10.96
C VAL A 57 -0.51 -31.85 -11.21
N GLU A 58 -0.66 -32.67 -10.17
CA GLU A 58 -1.33 -33.98 -10.26
C GLU A 58 -2.86 -33.84 -10.42
N GLU A 59 -3.49 -32.92 -9.69
CA GLU A 59 -4.95 -32.72 -9.70
C GLU A 59 -5.44 -32.12 -11.02
N GLU A 60 -4.77 -31.08 -11.51
CA GLU A 60 -5.13 -30.38 -12.76
C GLU A 60 -4.48 -31.00 -14.00
N GLN A 61 -3.73 -32.10 -13.84
CA GLN A 61 -3.06 -32.83 -14.93
C GLN A 61 -2.16 -31.94 -15.79
N VAL A 62 -1.40 -31.05 -15.13
CA VAL A 62 -0.55 -30.04 -15.79
C VAL A 62 0.45 -30.70 -16.74
N SER A 63 0.45 -30.24 -17.98
CA SER A 63 1.33 -30.74 -19.04
C SER A 63 2.77 -30.20 -18.92
N TYR A 64 3.69 -30.84 -19.64
CA TYR A 64 5.06 -30.33 -19.76
C TYR A 64 5.15 -28.97 -20.45
N GLU A 65 4.21 -28.67 -21.35
CA GLU A 65 4.15 -27.37 -22.04
C GLU A 65 3.77 -26.26 -21.07
N GLU A 66 2.70 -26.46 -20.29
CA GLU A 66 2.28 -25.53 -19.23
C GLU A 66 3.37 -25.37 -18.16
N TYR A 67 4.03 -26.45 -17.75
CA TYR A 67 5.15 -26.38 -16.81
C TYR A 67 6.33 -25.56 -17.36
N ASN A 68 6.62 -25.68 -18.66
CA ASN A 68 7.66 -24.86 -19.29
C ASN A 68 7.25 -23.38 -19.38
N ALA A 69 5.97 -23.09 -19.63
CA ALA A 69 5.44 -21.74 -19.60
C ALA A 69 5.54 -21.11 -18.20
N LEU A 70 5.16 -21.85 -17.15
CA LEU A 70 5.31 -21.43 -15.75
C LEU A 70 6.78 -21.10 -15.40
N LYS A 71 7.72 -21.97 -15.78
CA LYS A 71 9.16 -21.70 -15.54
C LYS A 71 9.64 -20.44 -16.25
N ALA A 72 9.25 -20.24 -17.51
CA ALA A 72 9.61 -19.04 -18.25
C ALA A 72 9.04 -17.78 -17.59
N TRP A 73 7.79 -17.85 -17.13
CA TRP A 73 7.14 -16.76 -16.41
C TRP A 73 7.83 -16.44 -15.08
N LEU A 74 8.18 -17.44 -14.26
CA LEU A 74 8.92 -17.24 -13.00
C LEU A 74 10.28 -16.58 -13.20
N ILE A 75 10.99 -16.92 -14.28
CA ILE A 75 12.25 -16.26 -14.66
C ILE A 75 11.97 -14.79 -14.98
N LYS A 76 10.93 -14.52 -15.78
CA LYS A 76 10.54 -13.16 -16.18
C LYS A 76 10.15 -12.29 -14.99
N VAL A 77 9.44 -12.82 -13.98
CA VAL A 77 9.15 -12.08 -12.72
C VAL A 77 10.45 -11.57 -12.08
N GLY A 78 11.51 -12.38 -12.08
CA GLY A 78 12.82 -11.98 -11.59
C GLY A 78 13.52 -10.94 -12.46
N GLU A 79 13.46 -11.09 -13.78
CA GLU A 79 14.07 -10.18 -14.76
C GLU A 79 13.40 -8.80 -14.77
N ASP A 80 12.08 -8.75 -14.63
CA ASP A 80 11.29 -7.52 -14.54
C ASP A 80 11.38 -6.87 -13.15
N GLY A 81 11.93 -7.57 -12.15
CA GLY A 81 12.03 -7.09 -10.77
C GLY A 81 10.69 -7.04 -10.04
N GLU A 82 9.72 -7.87 -10.43
CA GLU A 82 8.34 -7.82 -9.92
C GLU A 82 8.06 -8.79 -8.76
N TRP A 83 9.09 -9.40 -8.15
CA TRP A 83 8.89 -10.26 -6.98
C TRP A 83 8.15 -9.57 -5.82
N PRO A 84 8.49 -8.34 -5.41
CA PRO A 84 7.71 -7.61 -4.41
C PRO A 84 6.26 -7.43 -4.85
N LEU A 85 6.02 -6.94 -6.08
CA LEU A 85 4.67 -6.74 -6.61
C LEU A 85 3.84 -8.04 -6.60
N PHE A 86 4.41 -9.15 -7.08
CA PHE A 86 3.73 -10.45 -7.10
C PHE A 86 3.34 -10.92 -5.68
N LEU A 87 4.27 -10.84 -4.73
CA LEU A 87 4.01 -11.29 -3.36
C LEU A 87 3.02 -10.37 -2.65
N ASP A 88 3.12 -9.06 -2.86
CA ASP A 88 2.25 -8.07 -2.22
C ASP A 88 0.82 -8.16 -2.74
N VAL A 89 0.62 -8.41 -4.04
CA VAL A 89 -0.72 -8.56 -4.63
C VAL A 89 -1.38 -9.87 -4.21
N TRP A 90 -0.70 -11.01 -4.29
CA TRP A 90 -1.37 -12.32 -4.16
C TRP A 90 -1.09 -13.09 -2.87
N ILE A 91 -0.19 -12.60 -1.99
CA ILE A 91 0.20 -13.32 -0.77
C ILE A 91 0.14 -12.44 0.50
N GLU A 92 0.52 -11.16 0.43
CA GLU A 92 0.71 -10.31 1.62
C GLU A 92 -0.55 -10.18 2.47
N HIS A 93 -1.75 -10.16 1.88
CA HIS A 93 -3.01 -10.09 2.63
C HIS A 93 -3.16 -11.24 3.65
N ALA A 94 -2.66 -12.44 3.33
CA ALA A 94 -2.70 -13.58 4.25
C ALA A 94 -1.65 -13.47 5.37
N VAL A 95 -0.50 -12.85 5.08
CA VAL A 95 0.54 -12.57 6.08
C VAL A 95 0.05 -11.50 7.05
N GLU A 96 -0.58 -10.45 6.51
CA GLU A 96 -1.15 -9.36 7.28
C GLU A 96 -2.25 -9.84 8.23
N GLU A 97 -3.15 -10.71 7.77
CA GLU A 97 -4.21 -11.27 8.60
C GLU A 97 -3.64 -12.03 9.82
N VAL A 98 -2.56 -12.80 9.64
CA VAL A 98 -1.87 -13.48 10.75
C VAL A 98 -1.15 -12.46 11.65
N ALA A 99 -0.49 -11.46 11.06
CA ALA A 99 0.26 -10.44 11.81
C ALA A 99 -0.64 -9.57 12.69
N ASN A 100 -1.90 -9.36 12.28
CA ASN A 100 -2.88 -8.53 12.98
C ASN A 100 -4.01 -9.33 13.66
N GLN A 101 -3.88 -10.66 13.76
CA GLN A 101 -4.94 -11.53 14.33
C GLN A 101 -5.33 -11.15 15.77
N ASP A 102 -4.36 -10.66 16.56
CA ASP A 102 -4.54 -10.28 17.97
C ASP A 102 -4.74 -8.76 18.13
N ARG A 103 -5.07 -8.05 17.05
CA ARG A 103 -5.25 -6.60 17.08
C ARG A 103 -6.67 -6.22 17.53
N GLU A 104 -6.74 -5.45 18.62
CA GLU A 104 -7.97 -4.89 19.16
C GLU A 104 -8.24 -3.48 18.62
N GLY A 105 -7.19 -2.70 18.37
CA GLY A 105 -7.26 -1.35 17.81
C GLY A 105 -7.67 -1.29 16.33
N THR A 106 -7.34 -0.19 15.67
CA THR A 106 -7.69 0.03 14.25
C THR A 106 -7.09 -1.06 13.37
N LYS A 107 -7.91 -1.62 12.47
CA LYS A 107 -7.50 -2.74 11.61
C LYS A 107 -6.33 -2.38 10.70
N GLY A 108 -5.42 -3.34 10.55
CA GLY A 108 -4.35 -3.28 9.57
C GLY A 108 -4.82 -3.75 8.20
N THR A 109 -4.01 -3.45 7.20
CA THR A 109 -4.02 -4.09 5.89
C THR A 109 -2.61 -4.01 5.29
N ILE A 110 -2.43 -4.54 4.09
CA ILE A 110 -1.13 -4.69 3.44
C ILE A 110 -0.39 -3.35 3.30
N GLU A 111 0.94 -3.38 3.39
CA GLU A 111 1.78 -2.20 3.14
C GLU A 111 1.79 -1.88 1.64
N GLY A 112 1.89 -2.92 0.81
CA GLY A 112 2.16 -2.81 -0.60
C GLY A 112 3.58 -2.32 -0.92
N PRO A 113 3.94 -2.26 -2.21
CA PRO A 113 5.34 -2.12 -2.61
C PRO A 113 5.87 -0.67 -2.58
N TYR A 114 5.02 0.32 -2.28
CA TYR A 114 5.30 1.75 -2.54
C TYR A 114 5.52 2.60 -1.29
N TYR A 115 5.66 2.00 -0.11
CA TYR A 115 6.10 2.72 1.09
C TYR A 115 7.57 3.16 0.99
N LEU A 116 7.86 4.36 1.47
CA LEU A 116 9.20 4.93 1.59
C LEU A 116 9.32 5.63 2.93
N ASP A 117 10.38 5.32 3.68
CA ASP A 117 10.71 5.98 4.94
C ASP A 117 11.35 7.36 4.69
N GLY A 118 11.27 8.25 5.67
CA GLY A 118 11.91 9.56 5.66
C GLY A 118 11.13 10.64 4.92
N SER A 119 9.81 10.47 4.76
CA SER A 119 8.96 11.51 4.20
C SER A 119 8.99 12.78 5.07
N PRO A 120 8.82 13.98 4.49
CA PRO A 120 8.90 15.23 5.24
C PRO A 120 7.91 15.28 6.40
N GLU A 121 8.37 15.76 7.56
CA GLU A 121 7.48 16.01 8.69
C GLU A 121 6.64 17.28 8.46
N VAL A 122 5.34 17.18 8.75
CA VAL A 122 4.36 18.24 8.63
C VAL A 122 3.65 18.41 9.98
N GLU A 123 3.30 19.65 10.32
CA GLU A 123 2.50 19.96 11.51
C GLU A 123 1.16 19.23 11.49
N TRP A 124 0.58 19.00 12.67
CA TRP A 124 -0.65 18.22 12.85
C TRP A 124 -1.83 18.70 11.99
N ASN A 125 -1.90 19.99 11.61
CA ASN A 125 -2.95 20.61 10.82
C ASN A 125 -2.47 21.14 9.45
N GLY A 126 -1.61 20.37 8.78
CA GLY A 126 -0.92 20.80 7.57
C GLY A 126 -1.46 20.22 6.27
N THR A 127 -0.82 20.66 5.18
CA THR A 127 -1.05 20.16 3.82
C THR A 127 0.12 19.29 3.42
N ILE A 128 -0.16 18.11 2.86
CA ILE A 128 0.88 17.19 2.36
C ILE A 128 1.66 17.86 1.21
N ASP A 129 2.91 17.47 1.00
CA ASP A 129 3.67 17.97 -0.15
C ASP A 129 2.97 17.57 -1.45
N MET A 130 2.69 18.55 -2.31
CA MET A 130 1.93 18.37 -3.54
C MET A 130 2.32 19.44 -4.57
N ARG A 131 2.02 19.23 -5.85
CA ARG A 131 2.24 20.23 -6.89
C ARG A 131 1.41 21.50 -6.58
N PRO A 132 1.89 22.72 -6.96
CA PRO A 132 1.14 23.96 -6.75
C PRO A 132 -0.28 23.97 -7.36
N ASP A 133 -0.51 23.16 -8.36
CA ASP A 133 -1.79 22.94 -9.04
C ASP A 133 -2.12 21.44 -9.13
N GLU A 134 -1.89 20.72 -8.02
CA GLU A 134 -2.19 19.29 -7.89
C GLU A 134 -3.63 19.01 -8.35
N PRO A 135 -3.81 18.27 -9.45
CA PRO A 135 -5.13 18.00 -9.99
C PRO A 135 -5.80 16.91 -9.16
N GLY A 136 -7.12 17.01 -8.97
CA GLY A 136 -7.87 16.07 -8.14
C GLY A 136 -8.96 16.76 -7.37
N THR A 137 -9.70 15.99 -6.57
CA THR A 137 -10.67 16.55 -5.61
C THR A 137 -9.95 16.81 -4.30
N PRO A 138 -9.90 18.06 -3.79
CA PRO A 138 -9.34 18.33 -2.47
C PRO A 138 -10.01 17.47 -1.41
N PHE A 139 -9.21 16.93 -0.49
CA PHE A 139 -9.67 16.00 0.53
C PHE A 139 -9.00 16.30 1.86
N MET A 140 -9.81 16.53 2.90
CA MET A 140 -9.33 16.73 4.26
C MET A 140 -9.63 15.51 5.13
N PHE A 141 -8.60 15.03 5.82
CA PHE A 141 -8.66 13.86 6.67
C PHE A 141 -8.29 14.26 8.09
N LYS A 142 -9.24 14.17 9.04
CA LYS A 142 -8.98 14.55 10.43
C LYS A 142 -9.45 13.51 11.43
N GLY A 143 -8.92 13.60 12.65
CA GLY A 143 -9.39 12.79 13.76
C GLY A 143 -8.38 12.77 14.89
N GLN A 144 -8.40 11.71 15.67
CA GLN A 144 -7.58 11.54 16.86
C GLN A 144 -6.87 10.20 16.86
N VAL A 145 -5.64 10.17 17.38
CA VAL A 145 -4.92 8.95 17.73
C VAL A 145 -5.11 8.69 19.23
N THR A 146 -5.66 7.53 19.57
CA THR A 146 -5.91 7.12 20.96
C THR A 146 -5.34 5.73 21.25
N SER A 147 -5.21 5.38 22.52
CA SER A 147 -4.99 4.01 22.95
C SER A 147 -6.31 3.21 22.92
N THR A 148 -6.24 1.90 23.15
CA THR A 148 -7.43 1.04 23.31
C THR A 148 -8.27 1.38 24.55
N THR A 149 -7.76 2.17 25.50
CA THR A 149 -8.52 2.70 26.64
C THR A 149 -9.20 4.04 26.35
N GLY A 150 -8.97 4.62 25.16
CA GLY A 150 -9.51 5.91 24.74
C GLY A 150 -8.69 7.12 25.19
N GLU A 151 -7.48 6.90 25.74
CA GLU A 151 -6.58 8.01 26.09
C GLU A 151 -5.93 8.58 24.82
N PRO A 152 -5.91 9.91 24.63
CA PRO A 152 -5.22 10.51 23.49
C PRO A 152 -3.72 10.23 23.54
N ILE A 153 -3.09 10.11 22.38
CA ILE A 153 -1.65 9.85 22.25
C ILE A 153 -0.96 11.04 21.58
N PRO A 154 -0.45 12.01 22.36
CA PRO A 154 0.30 13.14 21.84
C PRO A 154 1.58 12.72 21.12
N GLY A 155 1.91 13.40 20.03
CA GLY A 155 3.13 13.14 19.27
C GLY A 155 3.13 11.80 18.52
N ALA A 156 1.99 11.11 18.43
CA ALA A 156 1.84 9.99 17.51
C ALA A 156 2.14 10.45 16.08
N LYS A 157 2.87 9.63 15.33
CA LYS A 157 3.23 9.91 13.94
C LYS A 157 2.29 9.18 13.00
N LEU A 158 1.78 9.90 12.00
CA LEU A 158 0.95 9.39 10.92
C LEU A 158 1.70 9.61 9.60
N GLU A 159 2.30 8.55 9.07
CA GLU A 159 2.91 8.58 7.74
C GLU A 159 1.84 8.25 6.69
N LEU A 160 1.52 9.23 5.86
CA LEU A 160 0.55 9.12 4.77
C LEU A 160 1.29 9.03 3.44
N TRP A 161 0.88 8.10 2.59
CA TRP A 161 1.22 8.09 1.17
C TRP A 161 0.05 7.61 0.31
N HIS A 162 -0.10 8.17 -0.89
CA HIS A 162 -1.10 7.71 -1.84
C HIS A 162 -0.74 8.13 -3.27
N ALA A 163 -1.47 7.58 -4.24
CA ALA A 163 -1.37 7.97 -5.64
C ALA A 163 -2.00 9.34 -5.90
N ASP A 164 -1.61 9.97 -7.00
CA ASP A 164 -2.30 11.14 -7.53
C ASP A 164 -3.63 10.79 -8.22
N ASN A 165 -4.25 11.79 -8.87
CA ASN A 165 -5.52 11.61 -9.58
C ASN A 165 -5.42 10.81 -10.89
N LEU A 166 -4.22 10.36 -11.27
CA LEU A 166 -3.95 9.47 -12.40
C LEU A 166 -3.47 8.09 -11.93
N GLY A 167 -3.36 7.87 -10.62
CA GLY A 167 -2.92 6.59 -10.05
C GLY A 167 -1.41 6.48 -9.88
N PHE A 168 -0.64 7.56 -10.02
CA PHE A 168 0.82 7.50 -9.94
C PHE A 168 1.37 7.83 -8.55
N TYR A 169 2.35 7.04 -8.11
CA TYR A 169 3.10 7.26 -6.87
C TYR A 169 4.44 7.95 -7.16
N SER A 170 4.77 8.98 -6.38
CA SER A 170 6.09 9.62 -6.42
C SER A 170 7.22 8.60 -6.18
N GLN A 171 8.35 8.79 -6.87
CA GLN A 171 9.51 7.88 -6.97
C GLN A 171 9.27 6.54 -7.68
N PHE A 172 8.02 6.19 -8.00
CA PHE A 172 7.66 5.01 -8.79
C PHE A 172 7.10 5.37 -10.17
N ALA A 173 6.83 6.65 -10.42
CA ALA A 173 6.51 7.21 -11.72
C ALA A 173 7.42 8.43 -12.03
N PRO A 174 7.80 8.61 -13.31
CA PRO A 174 8.60 9.76 -13.74
C PRO A 174 7.78 11.06 -13.72
N GLY A 175 8.43 12.19 -13.46
CA GLY A 175 7.82 13.52 -13.58
C GLY A 175 7.12 14.04 -12.33
N LEU A 176 7.05 13.25 -11.25
CA LEU A 176 6.50 13.66 -9.96
C LEU A 176 7.59 14.23 -9.03
N PRO A 177 7.29 15.26 -8.21
CA PRO A 177 8.16 15.64 -7.09
C PRO A 177 8.49 14.45 -6.18
N GLU A 178 9.68 14.45 -5.58
CA GLU A 178 10.23 13.31 -4.82
C GLU A 178 9.29 12.82 -3.70
N TRP A 179 8.63 13.76 -3.01
CA TRP A 179 7.72 13.47 -1.90
C TRP A 179 6.27 13.84 -2.20
N ASN A 180 5.90 13.97 -3.49
CA ASN A 180 4.52 14.28 -3.88
C ASN A 180 3.56 13.27 -3.25
N LEU A 181 2.57 13.78 -2.52
CA LEU A 181 1.53 13.04 -1.81
C LEU A 181 2.11 12.02 -0.80
N ARG A 182 3.22 12.39 -0.15
CA ARG A 182 3.86 11.68 0.97
C ARG A 182 4.18 12.64 2.10
N GLY A 183 3.89 12.27 3.35
CA GLY A 183 4.25 13.10 4.50
C GLY A 183 4.02 12.43 5.85
N THR A 184 4.76 12.86 6.85
CA THR A 184 4.67 12.39 8.23
C THR A 184 4.06 13.47 9.11
N PHE A 185 2.84 13.27 9.58
CA PHE A 185 2.13 14.22 10.44
C PHE A 185 2.32 13.83 11.90
N VAL A 186 2.57 14.83 12.76
CA VAL A 186 2.77 14.62 14.20
C VAL A 186 1.53 15.10 14.94
N ALA A 187 0.79 14.21 15.61
CA ALA A 187 -0.43 14.54 16.33
C ALA A 187 -0.17 15.55 17.48
N ASN A 188 -1.13 16.43 17.73
CA ASN A 188 -1.01 17.50 18.73
C ASN A 188 -1.10 16.98 20.19
N GLU A 189 -1.11 17.89 21.17
CA GLU A 189 -1.21 17.57 22.61
C GLU A 189 -2.51 16.85 23.02
N ASP A 190 -3.54 16.92 22.19
CA ASP A 190 -4.80 16.21 22.37
C ASP A 190 -4.86 14.94 21.48
N GLY A 191 -3.75 14.56 20.84
CA GLY A 191 -3.68 13.42 19.92
C GLY A 191 -4.39 13.67 18.58
N GLU A 192 -4.78 14.91 18.28
CA GLU A 192 -5.53 15.25 17.08
C GLU A 192 -4.62 15.50 15.88
N TYR A 193 -5.16 15.28 14.68
CA TYR A 193 -4.54 15.59 13.40
C TYR A 193 -5.60 16.06 12.40
N GLU A 194 -5.17 16.85 11.42
CA GLU A 194 -5.91 17.33 10.26
C GLU A 194 -4.96 17.42 9.06
N ILE A 195 -5.18 16.58 8.06
CA ILE A 195 -4.32 16.42 6.90
C ILE A 195 -5.07 16.88 5.66
N HIS A 196 -4.53 17.88 4.96
CA HIS A 196 -5.06 18.34 3.67
C HIS A 196 -4.31 17.66 2.53
N THR A 197 -5.04 17.00 1.64
CA THR A 197 -4.53 16.29 0.46
C THR A 197 -5.56 16.31 -0.69
N ILE A 198 -5.47 15.37 -1.63
CA ILE A 198 -6.47 15.07 -2.66
C ILE A 198 -7.00 13.64 -2.50
N ARG A 199 -8.20 13.38 -3.02
CA ARG A 199 -8.71 12.02 -3.20
C ARG A 199 -7.87 11.32 -4.29
N PRO A 200 -7.24 10.17 -4.00
CA PRO A 200 -6.49 9.40 -4.99
C PRO A 200 -7.42 8.79 -6.04
N ALA A 201 -6.90 8.53 -7.23
CA ALA A 201 -7.59 7.67 -8.20
C ALA A 201 -7.48 6.18 -7.81
N PRO A 202 -8.39 5.32 -8.31
CA PRO A 202 -8.13 3.89 -8.37
C PRO A 202 -6.81 3.63 -9.10
N TYR A 203 -6.07 2.64 -8.64
CA TYR A 203 -4.75 2.34 -9.16
C TYR A 203 -4.77 1.06 -9.99
N GLN A 204 -4.22 1.11 -11.20
CA GLN A 204 -3.99 -0.08 -12.00
C GLN A 204 -2.57 -0.60 -11.78
N ILE A 205 -2.43 -1.86 -11.35
CA ILE A 205 -1.11 -2.49 -11.29
C ILE A 205 -0.51 -2.56 -12.70
N PRO A 206 0.82 -2.38 -12.85
CA PRO A 206 1.41 -2.25 -14.17
C PRO A 206 1.20 -3.53 -15.01
N THR A 207 0.65 -3.39 -16.21
CA THR A 207 0.24 -4.53 -17.05
C THR A 207 1.28 -4.99 -18.07
N GLU A 208 2.40 -4.28 -18.21
CA GLU A 208 3.43 -4.56 -19.23
C GLU A 208 4.48 -5.61 -18.76
N GLY A 209 4.46 -5.97 -17.47
CA GLY A 209 5.41 -6.91 -16.85
C GLY A 209 4.87 -8.33 -16.69
N ALA A 210 5.62 -9.19 -16.00
CA ALA A 210 5.23 -10.57 -15.71
C ALA A 210 3.91 -10.67 -14.94
N CYS A 211 3.67 -9.80 -13.95
CA CYS A 211 2.40 -9.75 -13.22
C CYS A 211 1.24 -9.40 -14.16
N GLY A 212 1.44 -8.41 -15.04
CA GLY A 212 0.51 -8.07 -16.12
C GLY A 212 0.17 -9.25 -17.04
N GLN A 213 1.20 -9.99 -17.46
CA GLN A 213 1.03 -11.19 -18.29
C GLN A 213 0.18 -12.26 -17.58
N LEU A 214 0.38 -12.46 -16.27
CA LEU A 214 -0.43 -13.41 -15.49
C LEU A 214 -1.89 -12.96 -15.45
N ILE A 215 -2.15 -11.68 -15.19
CA ILE A 215 -3.50 -11.10 -15.12
C ILE A 215 -4.23 -11.29 -16.45
N GLU A 216 -3.56 -10.95 -17.57
CA GLU A 216 -4.13 -11.11 -18.91
C GLU A 216 -4.44 -12.58 -19.20
N ALA A 217 -3.48 -13.48 -18.93
CA ALA A 217 -3.64 -14.91 -19.18
C ALA A 217 -4.76 -15.54 -18.33
N ALA A 218 -4.95 -15.06 -17.10
CA ALA A 218 -6.00 -15.52 -16.18
C ALA A 218 -7.36 -14.84 -16.41
N GLY A 219 -7.43 -13.79 -17.24
CA GLY A 219 -8.65 -13.02 -17.47
C GLY A 219 -9.10 -12.18 -16.27
N TRP A 220 -8.15 -11.77 -15.42
CA TRP A 220 -8.41 -10.90 -14.26
C TRP A 220 -8.35 -9.41 -14.66
N HIS A 221 -8.89 -8.53 -13.81
CA HIS A 221 -8.64 -7.09 -13.91
C HIS A 221 -7.41 -6.71 -13.09
N ALA A 222 -6.77 -5.60 -13.42
CA ALA A 222 -5.55 -5.12 -12.78
C ALA A 222 -5.79 -3.98 -11.79
N TRP A 223 -6.99 -3.85 -11.22
CA TRP A 223 -7.39 -2.65 -10.48
C TRP A 223 -7.41 -2.87 -8.98
N ARG A 224 -6.92 -1.85 -8.27
CA ARG A 224 -7.14 -1.62 -6.84
C ARG A 224 -8.05 -0.40 -6.67
N PRO A 225 -8.99 -0.42 -5.71
CA PRO A 225 -9.83 0.74 -5.42
C PRO A 225 -8.98 1.93 -4.97
N ALA A 226 -9.52 3.15 -5.06
CA ALA A 226 -8.87 4.33 -4.49
C ALA A 226 -8.59 4.13 -2.99
N HIS A 227 -7.37 4.41 -2.55
CA HIS A 227 -6.96 4.18 -1.16
C HIS A 227 -5.89 5.17 -0.67
N LEU A 228 -5.96 5.48 0.62
CA LEU A 228 -4.93 6.23 1.35
C LEU A 228 -4.16 5.25 2.24
N HIS A 229 -2.84 5.17 2.10
CA HIS A 229 -2.04 4.36 3.02
C HIS A 229 -1.69 5.14 4.28
N PHE A 230 -1.64 4.43 5.41
CA PHE A 230 -1.18 4.97 6.68
C PHE A 230 -0.22 4.02 7.37
N LYS A 231 0.86 4.58 7.91
CA LYS A 231 1.54 4.03 9.07
C LYS A 231 1.32 4.92 10.27
N VAL A 232 0.79 4.35 11.34
CA VAL A 232 0.54 5.09 12.58
C VAL A 232 1.31 4.46 13.72
N HIS A 233 2.18 5.24 14.35
CA HIS A 233 3.05 4.73 15.39
C HIS A 233 3.27 5.75 16.51
N ALA A 234 3.44 5.23 17.72
CA ALA A 234 3.78 6.01 18.90
C ALA A 234 4.64 5.14 19.84
N PRO A 235 5.51 5.74 20.67
CA PRO A 235 6.28 4.97 21.65
C PRO A 235 5.38 4.12 22.57
N GLY A 236 5.77 2.86 22.80
CA GLY A 236 5.02 1.92 23.64
C GLY A 236 3.73 1.39 23.02
N HIS A 237 3.52 1.60 21.71
CA HIS A 237 2.34 1.15 20.99
C HIS A 237 2.72 0.42 19.69
N LYS A 238 1.94 -0.61 19.34
CA LYS A 238 2.16 -1.40 18.13
C LYS A 238 1.89 -0.53 16.90
N LEU A 239 2.85 -0.49 15.98
CA LEU A 239 2.69 0.11 14.65
C LEU A 239 1.41 -0.41 13.97
N ILE A 240 0.62 0.50 13.41
CA ILE A 240 -0.41 0.19 12.43
C ILE A 240 0.18 0.40 11.05
N THR A 241 0.05 -0.58 10.17
CA THR A 241 0.12 -0.37 8.71
C THR A 241 -1.28 -0.67 8.17
N SER A 242 -1.87 0.29 7.49
CA SER A 242 -3.25 0.21 7.04
C SER A 242 -3.48 1.00 5.75
N GLN A 243 -4.67 0.82 5.17
CA GLN A 243 -5.18 1.56 4.03
C GLN A 243 -6.62 1.92 4.32
N LEU A 244 -7.05 3.09 3.85
CA LEU A 244 -8.43 3.55 3.97
C LEU A 244 -9.02 3.75 2.58
N TYR A 245 -10.21 3.21 2.36
CA TYR A 245 -10.85 3.07 1.06
C TYR A 245 -12.07 3.98 0.94
N PHE A 246 -12.47 4.31 -0.29
CA PHE A 246 -13.61 5.19 -0.53
C PHE A 246 -14.87 4.38 -0.89
N PRO A 247 -16.02 4.62 -0.24
CA PRO A 247 -17.25 3.91 -0.57
C PRO A 247 -17.70 4.21 -2.00
N GLY A 248 -18.24 3.18 -2.67
CA GLY A 248 -18.73 3.29 -4.05
C GLY A 248 -17.67 3.17 -5.14
N ASP A 249 -16.40 2.93 -4.78
CA ASP A 249 -15.37 2.54 -5.76
C ASP A 249 -15.78 1.22 -6.46
N PRO A 250 -15.66 1.13 -7.80
CA PRO A 250 -15.99 -0.09 -8.55
C PRO A 250 -15.24 -1.34 -8.08
N HIS A 251 -14.07 -1.17 -7.45
CA HIS A 251 -13.16 -2.26 -7.08
C HIS A 251 -13.08 -2.54 -5.58
N ASN A 252 -14.01 -2.01 -4.78
CA ASN A 252 -14.06 -2.35 -3.35
C ASN A 252 -14.38 -3.83 -3.09
N ASP A 253 -15.22 -4.43 -3.95
CA ASP A 253 -15.68 -5.83 -3.78
C ASP A 253 -14.80 -6.84 -4.53
N ASP A 254 -13.89 -6.39 -5.38
CA ASP A 254 -13.03 -7.24 -6.21
C ASP A 254 -11.55 -6.80 -6.27
N ASP A 255 -11.06 -6.02 -5.29
CA ASP A 255 -9.64 -5.60 -5.22
C ASP A 255 -8.69 -6.77 -5.53
N ILE A 256 -7.86 -6.60 -6.58
CA ILE A 256 -6.93 -7.66 -7.00
C ILE A 256 -5.96 -8.06 -5.89
N ALA A 257 -5.67 -7.15 -4.94
CA ALA A 257 -4.81 -7.43 -3.80
C ALA A 257 -5.54 -8.02 -2.59
N SER A 258 -6.86 -8.20 -2.67
CA SER A 258 -7.71 -8.73 -1.57
C SER A 258 -7.50 -7.99 -0.24
N ALA A 259 -7.26 -6.67 -0.29
CA ALA A 259 -6.83 -5.88 0.87
C ALA A 259 -7.94 -5.04 1.50
N VAL A 260 -9.11 -4.96 0.87
CA VAL A 260 -10.26 -4.19 1.37
C VAL A 260 -10.88 -4.91 2.57
N LYS A 261 -11.04 -4.18 3.67
CA LYS A 261 -11.79 -4.62 4.86
C LYS A 261 -12.93 -3.64 5.11
N PRO A 262 -14.15 -4.10 5.49
CA PRO A 262 -15.29 -3.20 5.72
C PRO A 262 -15.01 -2.08 6.74
N GLU A 263 -14.21 -2.36 7.77
CA GLU A 263 -13.80 -1.41 8.81
C GLU A 263 -12.93 -0.26 8.29
N LEU A 264 -12.36 -0.43 7.10
CA LEU A 264 -11.44 0.50 6.47
C LEU A 264 -12.11 1.36 5.37
N LEU A 265 -13.41 1.20 5.17
CA LEU A 265 -14.18 2.09 4.30
C LEU A 265 -14.45 3.41 5.02
N LEU A 266 -14.08 4.51 4.39
CA LEU A 266 -14.29 5.87 4.88
C LEU A 266 -15.77 6.28 4.79
N GLU A 267 -16.10 7.38 5.46
CA GLU A 267 -17.37 8.09 5.31
C GLU A 267 -17.15 9.54 4.82
N PRO A 268 -16.72 9.76 3.55
CA PRO A 268 -16.53 11.09 2.99
C PRO A 268 -17.84 11.90 2.99
N LYS A 269 -17.71 13.21 3.21
CA LYS A 269 -18.78 14.20 3.09
C LYS A 269 -18.23 15.49 2.49
N ASP A 270 -19.10 16.35 1.98
CA ASP A 270 -18.69 17.68 1.52
C ASP A 270 -17.98 18.45 2.64
N ASN A 271 -16.88 19.12 2.30
CA ASN A 271 -16.17 19.98 3.25
C ASN A 271 -16.98 21.28 3.46
N PRO A 272 -17.45 21.59 4.68
CA PRO A 272 -18.23 22.80 4.92
C PRO A 272 -17.40 24.09 4.87
N ASP A 273 -16.07 23.99 5.03
CA ASP A 273 -15.17 25.11 5.22
C ASP A 273 -14.27 25.39 4.00
N ALA A 274 -14.23 24.48 3.02
CA ALA A 274 -13.41 24.58 1.82
C ALA A 274 -14.02 23.80 0.64
N GLU A 275 -13.42 23.90 -0.55
CA GLU A 275 -13.76 23.04 -1.68
C GLU A 275 -13.37 21.58 -1.40
N GLY A 276 -14.10 20.65 -2.02
CA GLY A 276 -13.82 19.22 -1.94
C GLY A 276 -14.53 18.53 -0.78
N GLU A 277 -13.92 17.48 -0.28
CA GLU A 277 -14.53 16.57 0.69
C GLU A 277 -13.70 16.49 1.96
N MET A 278 -14.31 15.96 3.02
CA MET A 278 -13.62 15.62 4.24
C MET A 278 -14.11 14.30 4.82
N THR A 279 -13.32 13.71 5.69
CA THR A 279 -13.74 12.59 6.56
C THR A 279 -13.19 12.75 7.96
N ILE A 280 -13.84 12.11 8.93
CA ILE A 280 -13.33 11.97 10.29
C ILE A 280 -12.99 10.50 10.50
N TYR A 281 -11.76 10.21 10.90
CA TYR A 281 -11.34 8.84 11.18
C TYR A 281 -10.41 8.82 12.40
N ASN A 282 -10.61 7.90 13.33
CA ASN A 282 -9.76 7.80 14.51
C ASN A 282 -8.86 6.57 14.40
N PHE A 283 -7.60 6.72 14.77
CA PHE A 283 -6.67 5.61 14.91
C PHE A 283 -6.59 5.18 16.36
N VAL A 284 -6.81 3.88 16.62
CA VAL A 284 -6.71 3.28 17.94
C VAL A 284 -5.49 2.38 17.96
N LEU A 285 -4.48 2.73 18.74
CA LEU A 285 -3.23 1.98 18.87
C LEU A 285 -3.28 0.98 20.03
N ASP A 286 -2.93 -0.27 19.76
CA ASP A 286 -2.68 -1.29 20.77
C ASP A 286 -1.36 -1.02 21.50
N PRO A 287 -1.25 -1.32 22.81
CA PRO A 287 0.01 -1.21 23.53
C PRO A 287 1.03 -2.26 23.03
N GLU A 288 2.32 -1.91 23.04
CA GLU A 288 3.40 -2.90 22.99
C GLU A 288 3.34 -3.74 24.29
N GLY A 289 3.39 -5.07 24.14
CA GLY A 289 3.30 -6.01 25.26
C GLY A 289 4.57 -6.08 26.11
#